data_AF-A0A962A0K9-F1
#
_entry.id   AF-A0A962A0K9-F1
#
_cell.length_a   1.000
_cell.length_b   1.000
_cell.length_c   1.000
_cell.angle_alpha   90.00
_cell.angle_beta   90.00
_cell.angle_gamma   90.00
#
_symmetry.space_group_name_H-M   'P 1'
#
loop_
_entity.id
_entity.type
_entity.pdbx_description
1 polymer ?
#
loop_
_entity_poly.entity_id
_entity_poly.type
_entity_poly.pdbx_seq_one_letter_code
_entity_poly.pdbx_strand_id
1 'polypeptide(L)'
;GRRMKPASDKLGRAVAKVALEPGEVRDRLTRDIFISRDVNDPTGLLEVTLEKVIAALPAEKKLEKAIREGTVKRFHGIDWFADAIDKGVISEVEANQLREVEMLVARVIAVDHFDPEEVKPHHVRVGHNSGAMSSFAAA
;
A
#
# COMPACT_ATOMS: atom_id res chain seq x y z
N GLY A 1 4.41 -34.72 -29.13
CA GLY A 1 3.44 -33.69 -28.74
C GLY A 1 3.94 -32.31 -29.14
N ARG A 2 3.05 -31.39 -29.52
CA ARG A 2 3.41 -30.01 -29.93
C ARG A 2 4.00 -29.25 -28.73
N ARG A 3 5.26 -28.82 -28.80
CA ARG A 3 5.88 -27.97 -27.77
C ARG A 3 5.36 -26.55 -27.92
N MET A 4 4.48 -26.11 -27.01
CA MET A 4 4.12 -24.69 -26.90
C MET A 4 5.08 -23.97 -25.96
N LYS A 5 5.54 -22.79 -26.37
CA LYS A 5 6.30 -21.88 -25.52
C LYS A 5 5.32 -21.08 -24.64
N PRO A 6 5.68 -20.77 -23.39
CA PRO A 6 4.88 -19.89 -22.55
C PRO A 6 4.79 -18.48 -23.16
N ALA A 7 3.80 -17.70 -22.72
CA ALA A 7 3.72 -16.29 -23.07
C ALA A 7 4.97 -15.54 -22.60
N SER A 8 5.37 -14.51 -23.35
CA SER A 8 6.51 -13.67 -22.96
C SER A 8 6.14 -12.72 -21.82
N ASP A 9 7.09 -12.39 -20.95
CA ASP A 9 6.91 -11.42 -19.87
C ASP A 9 6.47 -10.04 -20.39
N LYS A 10 6.95 -9.64 -21.58
CA LYS A 10 6.53 -8.41 -22.25
C LYS A 10 5.02 -8.41 -22.52
N LEU A 11 4.48 -9.53 -23.00
CA LEU A 11 3.05 -9.68 -23.23
C LEU A 11 2.29 -9.71 -21.90
N GLY A 12 2.79 -10.44 -20.89
CA GLY A 12 2.20 -10.47 -19.55
C GLY A 12 2.08 -9.08 -18.92
N ARG A 13 3.16 -8.28 -18.99
CA ARG A 13 3.18 -6.89 -18.52
C ARG A 13 2.17 -6.02 -19.26
N ALA A 14 2.03 -6.17 -20.57
CA ALA A 14 1.05 -5.40 -21.35
C ALA A 14 -0.39 -5.72 -20.93
N VAL A 15 -0.71 -6.99 -20.72
CA VAL A 15 -2.04 -7.42 -20.26
C VAL A 15 -2.31 -6.93 -18.84
N ALA A 16 -1.35 -7.07 -17.93
CA ALA A 16 -1.48 -6.59 -16.54
C ALA A 16 -1.72 -5.08 -16.49
N LYS A 17 -1.01 -4.31 -17.32
CA LYS A 17 -1.19 -2.85 -17.40
C LYS A 17 -2.63 -2.49 -17.76
N VAL A 18 -3.21 -3.16 -18.76
CA VAL A 18 -4.60 -2.90 -19.20
C VAL A 18 -5.62 -3.24 -18.11
N ALA A 19 -5.36 -4.25 -17.27
CA ALA A 19 -6.24 -4.59 -16.15
C ALA A 19 -6.11 -3.63 -14.95
N LEU A 20 -4.96 -2.96 -14.80
CA LEU A 20 -4.66 -2.02 -13.72
C LEU A 20 -5.07 -0.58 -14.03
N GLU A 21 -5.51 -0.27 -15.25
CA GLU A 21 -5.99 1.05 -15.65
C GLU A 21 -7.52 0.99 -15.88
N PRO A 22 -8.29 2.04 -15.53
CA PRO A 22 -9.69 2.16 -15.90
C PRO A 22 -9.86 2.04 -17.41
N GLY A 23 -10.83 1.24 -17.85
CA GLY A 23 -11.11 1.04 -19.26
C GLY A 23 -11.91 -0.23 -19.53
N GLU A 24 -12.30 -0.39 -20.79
CA GLU A 24 -13.29 -1.40 -21.24
C GLU A 24 -12.94 -2.84 -20.83
N VAL A 25 -11.64 -3.19 -20.81
CA VAL A 25 -11.21 -4.53 -20.40
C VAL A 25 -11.51 -4.78 -18.92
N ARG A 26 -11.21 -3.81 -18.06
CA ARG A 26 -11.50 -3.89 -16.63
C ARG A 26 -13.01 -3.89 -16.40
N ASP A 27 -13.74 -3.00 -17.06
CA ASP A 27 -15.20 -2.92 -16.97
C ASP A 27 -15.85 -4.26 -17.35
N ARG A 28 -15.35 -4.92 -18.39
CA ARG A 28 -15.84 -6.25 -18.78
C ARG A 28 -15.52 -7.33 -17.75
N LEU A 29 -14.37 -7.25 -17.08
CA LEU A 29 -13.98 -8.18 -16.00
C LEU A 29 -14.81 -7.95 -14.73
N THR A 30 -15.23 -6.72 -14.46
CA THR A 30 -15.94 -6.34 -13.24
C THR A 30 -17.45 -6.14 -13.43
N ARG A 31 -17.99 -6.32 -14.64
CA ARG A 31 -19.40 -6.05 -14.99
C ARG A 31 -20.46 -6.67 -14.07
N ASP A 32 -20.15 -7.82 -13.47
CA ASP A 32 -21.06 -8.58 -12.62
C ASP A 32 -20.72 -8.39 -11.11
N ILE A 33 -19.82 -7.46 -10.79
CA ILE A 33 -19.38 -7.12 -9.44
C ILE A 33 -20.03 -5.80 -9.04
N PHE A 34 -20.57 -5.73 -7.82
CA PHE A 34 -21.03 -4.47 -7.25
C PHE A 34 -19.83 -3.58 -6.94
N ILE A 35 -19.80 -2.38 -7.53
CA ILE A 35 -18.78 -1.36 -7.27
C ILE A 35 -19.48 -0.14 -6.71
N SER A 36 -19.22 0.16 -5.44
CA SER A 36 -19.68 1.40 -4.80
C SER A 36 -18.82 2.59 -5.23
N ARG A 37 -19.33 3.81 -5.00
CA ARG A 37 -18.53 5.06 -5.02
C ARG A 37 -18.37 5.67 -3.62
N ASP A 38 -18.86 4.99 -2.61
CA ASP A 38 -18.72 5.37 -1.21
C ASP A 38 -17.34 4.94 -0.69
N VAL A 39 -16.57 5.88 -0.14
CA VAL A 39 -15.26 5.63 0.47
C VAL A 39 -15.34 4.90 1.82
N ASN A 40 -16.54 4.73 2.38
CA ASN A 40 -16.79 3.91 3.56
C ASN A 40 -17.07 2.44 3.22
N ASP A 41 -17.44 2.15 1.96
CA ASP A 41 -17.57 0.78 1.48
C ASP A 41 -16.20 0.28 0.96
N PRO A 42 -15.78 -0.96 1.25
CA PRO A 42 -14.48 -1.47 0.79
C PRO A 42 -14.31 -1.45 -0.74
N THR A 43 -15.36 -1.74 -1.49
CA THR A 43 -15.30 -1.74 -2.97
C THR A 43 -15.21 -0.32 -3.50
N GLY A 44 -15.91 0.64 -2.88
CA GLY A 44 -15.81 2.05 -3.24
C GLY A 44 -14.50 2.70 -2.83
N LEU A 45 -13.94 2.32 -1.68
CA LEU A 45 -12.60 2.73 -1.27
C LEU A 45 -11.55 2.28 -2.28
N LEU A 46 -11.62 1.03 -2.77
CA LEU A 46 -10.73 0.52 -3.82
C LEU A 46 -10.85 1.34 -5.11
N GLU A 47 -12.07 1.60 -5.59
CA GLU A 47 -12.29 2.31 -6.85
C GLU A 47 -11.82 3.76 -6.80
N VAL A 48 -12.19 4.49 -5.74
CA VAL A 48 -11.77 5.88 -5.54
C VAL A 48 -10.25 5.98 -5.41
N THR A 49 -9.63 5.04 -4.69
CA THR A 49 -8.17 5.02 -4.53
C THR A 49 -7.47 4.75 -5.86
N LEU A 50 -7.98 3.83 -6.70
CA LEU A 50 -7.42 3.55 -8.02
C LEU A 50 -7.37 4.80 -8.90
N GLU A 51 -8.47 5.55 -8.99
CA GLU A 51 -8.55 6.77 -9.79
C GLU A 51 -7.56 7.84 -9.28
N LYS A 52 -7.47 8.01 -7.95
CA LYS A 52 -6.58 8.97 -7.31
C LYS A 52 -5.10 8.62 -7.52
N VAL A 53 -4.74 7.35 -7.37
CA VAL A 53 -3.37 6.85 -7.65
C VAL A 53 -2.98 7.16 -9.09
N ILE A 54 -3.86 6.85 -10.04
CA ILE A 54 -3.58 7.09 -11.47
C ILE A 54 -3.41 8.58 -11.77
N ALA A 55 -4.24 9.44 -11.17
CA ALA A 55 -4.11 10.88 -11.29
C ALA A 55 -2.78 11.41 -10.71
N ALA A 56 -2.27 10.79 -9.64
CA ALA A 56 -1.02 11.18 -8.98
C ALA A 56 0.25 10.62 -9.64
N LEU A 57 0.15 9.63 -10.55
CA LEU A 57 1.30 9.01 -11.23
C LEU A 57 2.32 10.00 -11.85
N PRO A 58 1.90 11.12 -12.49
CA PRO A 58 2.86 12.09 -13.02
C PRO A 58 3.69 12.76 -11.92
N ALA A 59 3.06 13.10 -10.79
CA ALA A 59 3.73 13.71 -9.64
C ALA A 59 4.66 12.70 -8.96
N GLU A 60 4.21 11.46 -8.78
CA GLU A 60 5.01 10.37 -8.23
C GLU A 60 6.28 10.13 -9.05
N LYS A 61 6.18 10.09 -10.38
CA LYS A 61 7.34 9.91 -11.27
C LYS A 61 8.36 11.04 -11.15
N LYS A 62 7.91 12.29 -11.02
CA LYS A 62 8.81 13.44 -10.80
C LYS A 62 9.57 13.28 -9.49
N LEU A 63 8.85 12.90 -8.45
CA LEU A 63 9.39 12.74 -7.11
C LEU A 63 10.36 11.55 -7.02
N GLU A 64 10.02 10.41 -7.62
CA GLU A 64 10.90 9.23 -7.71
C GLU A 64 12.19 9.56 -8.48
N LYS A 65 12.08 10.31 -9.58
CA LYS A 65 13.25 10.78 -10.34
C LYS A 65 14.16 11.65 -9.46
N ALA A 66 13.59 12.61 -8.72
CA ALA A 66 14.36 13.48 -7.84
C ALA A 66 15.00 12.73 -6.66
N ILE A 67 14.35 11.67 -6.15
CA ILE A 67 14.95 10.78 -5.15
C ILE A 67 16.13 10.02 -5.75
N ARG A 68 15.98 9.47 -6.95
CA ARG A 68 17.06 8.75 -7.64
C ARG A 68 18.26 9.65 -7.95
N GLU A 69 18.00 10.92 -8.23
CA GLU A 69 19.02 11.95 -8.46
C GLU A 69 19.65 12.47 -7.14
N GLY A 70 19.10 12.08 -5.98
CA GLY A 70 19.58 12.50 -4.66
C GLY A 70 19.15 13.92 -4.27
N THR A 71 18.32 14.57 -5.08
CA THR A 71 17.77 15.90 -4.81
C THR A 71 16.85 15.88 -3.61
N VAL A 72 15.96 14.89 -3.50
CA VAL A 72 15.05 14.68 -2.36
C VAL A 72 15.48 13.43 -1.61
N LYS A 73 15.48 13.45 -0.28
CA LYS A 73 15.78 12.26 0.52
C LYS A 73 14.53 11.75 1.22
N ARG A 74 14.18 10.48 0.97
CA ARG A 74 13.05 9.82 1.62
C ARG A 74 13.50 9.24 2.96
N PHE A 75 13.05 9.84 4.06
CA PHE A 75 13.30 9.36 5.42
C PHE A 75 12.02 9.32 6.25
N HIS A 76 11.89 8.28 7.08
CA HIS A 76 10.80 8.21 8.06
C HIS A 76 10.92 9.34 9.08
N GLY A 77 9.83 10.07 9.31
CA GLY A 77 9.77 11.17 10.27
C GLY A 77 10.09 12.57 9.72
N ILE A 78 10.40 12.69 8.42
CA ILE A 78 10.55 13.99 7.74
C ILE A 78 9.46 14.11 6.66
N ASP A 79 8.81 15.28 6.56
CA ASP A 79 7.91 15.57 5.44
C ASP A 79 8.73 15.82 4.17
N TRP A 80 9.06 14.72 3.49
CA TRP A 80 9.78 14.71 2.21
C TRP A 80 8.99 15.37 1.08
N PHE A 81 7.67 15.54 1.20
CA PHE A 81 6.90 16.34 0.25
C PHE A 81 7.18 17.83 0.40
N ALA A 82 7.33 18.32 1.64
CA ALA A 82 7.74 19.71 1.89
C ALA A 82 9.14 19.99 1.31
N ASP A 83 10.10 19.09 1.53
CA ASP A 83 11.44 19.18 0.93
C ASP A 83 11.39 19.18 -0.61
N ALA A 84 10.49 18.40 -1.21
CA ALA A 84 10.30 18.37 -2.65
C ALA A 84 9.66 19.64 -3.21
N ILE A 85 8.77 20.29 -2.46
CA ILE A 85 8.21 21.61 -2.79
C ILE A 85 9.29 22.68 -2.72
N ASP A 86 10.06 22.72 -1.62
CA ASP A 86 11.13 23.70 -1.40
C ASP A 86 12.20 23.63 -2.50
N LYS A 87 12.45 22.42 -3.01
CA LYS A 87 13.37 22.17 -4.13
C LYS A 87 12.75 22.33 -5.51
N GLY A 88 11.46 22.67 -5.59
CA GLY A 88 10.74 22.91 -6.84
C GLY A 88 10.54 21.67 -7.71
N VAL A 89 10.60 20.47 -7.13
CA VAL A 89 10.40 19.20 -7.86
C VAL A 89 8.93 18.97 -8.17
N ILE A 90 8.06 19.31 -7.21
CA ILE A 90 6.60 19.20 -7.31
C ILE A 90 5.94 20.48 -6.79
N SER A 91 4.73 20.76 -7.27
CA SER A 91 3.89 21.84 -6.74
C SER A 91 3.16 21.45 -5.46
N GLU A 92 2.62 22.44 -4.74
CA GLU A 92 1.79 22.22 -3.55
C GLU A 92 0.55 21.38 -3.85
N VAL A 93 -0.07 21.59 -5.03
CA VAL A 93 -1.21 20.79 -5.50
C VAL A 93 -0.83 19.33 -5.69
N GLU A 94 0.30 19.07 -6.35
CA GLU A 94 0.82 17.71 -6.58
C GLU A 94 1.21 17.03 -5.26
N ALA A 95 1.80 17.77 -4.31
CA ALA A 95 2.12 17.25 -2.99
C ALA A 95 0.86 16.85 -2.21
N ASN A 96 -0.20 17.67 -2.26
CA ASN A 96 -1.47 17.35 -1.60
C ASN A 96 -2.13 16.12 -2.21
N GLN A 97 -2.08 15.96 -3.54
CA GLN A 97 -2.54 14.74 -4.21
C GLN A 97 -1.77 13.50 -3.75
N LEU A 98 -0.44 13.59 -3.62
CA LEU A 98 0.38 12.47 -3.16
C LEU A 98 0.09 12.10 -1.70
N ARG A 99 -0.12 13.08 -0.82
CA ARG A 99 -0.53 12.84 0.58
C ARG A 99 -1.90 12.18 0.67
N GLU A 100 -2.86 12.66 -0.11
CA GLU A 100 -4.20 12.06 -0.18
C GLU A 100 -4.11 10.59 -0.63
N VAL A 101 -3.32 10.32 -1.67
CA VAL A 101 -3.09 8.97 -2.19
C VAL A 101 -2.40 8.09 -1.15
N GLU A 102 -1.37 8.57 -0.46
CA GLU A 102 -0.68 7.80 0.59
C GLU A 102 -1.63 7.38 1.71
N MET A 103 -2.51 8.28 2.15
CA MET A 103 -3.55 7.98 3.13
C MET A 103 -4.56 6.95 2.61
N LEU A 104 -5.05 7.11 1.39
CA LEU A 104 -6.05 6.20 0.80
C LEU A 104 -5.46 4.81 0.57
N VAL A 105 -4.23 4.72 0.04
CA VAL A 105 -3.52 3.45 -0.13
C VAL A 105 -3.30 2.76 1.21
N ALA A 106 -2.89 3.50 2.25
CA ALA A 106 -2.74 2.95 3.59
C ALA A 106 -4.04 2.32 4.11
N ARG A 107 -5.19 2.98 3.89
CA ARG A 107 -6.52 2.44 4.23
C ARG A 107 -6.87 1.20 3.42
N VAL A 108 -6.59 1.20 2.12
CA VAL A 108 -6.88 0.07 1.22
C VAL A 108 -6.09 -1.18 1.60
N ILE A 109 -4.80 -1.04 1.89
CA ILE A 109 -3.92 -2.18 2.19
C ILE A 109 -4.06 -2.68 3.62
N ALA A 110 -4.71 -1.93 4.51
CA ALA A 110 -4.96 -2.28 5.89
C ALA A 110 -6.03 -3.37 6.03
N VAL A 111 -5.81 -4.50 5.37
CA VAL A 111 -6.60 -5.73 5.53
C VAL A 111 -6.23 -6.35 6.87
N ASP A 112 -7.23 -6.75 7.64
CA ASP A 112 -7.08 -7.36 8.97
C ASP A 112 -6.34 -6.46 10.00
N HIS A 113 -6.65 -5.16 10.01
CA HIS A 113 -6.16 -4.24 11.03
C HIS A 113 -6.89 -4.46 12.37
N PHE A 114 -6.39 -5.40 13.17
CA PHE A 114 -6.87 -5.64 14.54
C PHE A 114 -6.35 -4.56 15.49
N ASP A 115 -7.18 -4.21 16.48
CA ASP A 115 -6.69 -3.42 17.61
C ASP A 115 -5.60 -4.25 18.34
N PRO A 116 -4.45 -3.65 18.73
CA PRO A 116 -3.44 -4.34 19.50
C PRO A 116 -3.99 -5.12 20.70
N GLU A 117 -5.07 -4.65 21.33
CA GLU A 117 -5.76 -5.34 22.42
C GLU A 117 -6.46 -6.64 21.99
N GLU A 118 -7.02 -6.71 20.78
CA GLU A 118 -7.74 -7.88 20.25
C GLU A 118 -6.79 -9.05 19.92
N VAL A 119 -5.54 -8.73 19.57
CA VAL A 119 -4.49 -9.71 19.26
C VAL A 119 -3.53 -9.96 20.43
N LYS A 120 -3.79 -9.39 21.62
CA LYS A 120 -2.97 -9.68 22.81
C LYS A 120 -3.04 -11.17 23.14
N PRO A 121 -1.91 -11.89 23.16
CA PRO A 121 -1.92 -13.30 23.50
C PRO A 121 -2.34 -13.47 24.96
N HIS A 122 -3.39 -14.28 25.19
CA HIS A 122 -3.85 -14.70 26.52
C HIS A 122 -2.94 -15.77 27.14
N HIS A 123 -1.62 -15.61 27.08
CA HIS A 123 -0.73 -16.45 27.86
C HIS A 123 -0.48 -15.81 29.22
N VAL A 124 -0.44 -16.63 30.26
CA VAL A 124 -0.07 -16.20 31.62
C VAL A 124 1.29 -15.50 31.54
N ARG A 125 1.39 -14.25 32.00
CA ARG A 125 2.68 -13.60 32.20
C ARG A 125 3.42 -14.37 33.27
N VAL A 126 4.24 -15.33 32.87
CA VAL A 126 5.17 -16.00 33.77
C VAL A 126 6.16 -14.92 34.21
N GLY A 127 6.01 -14.44 35.44
CA GLY A 127 6.95 -13.51 36.04
C GLY A 127 8.35 -14.14 36.06
N HIS A 128 9.38 -13.30 35.97
CA HIS A 128 10.81 -13.70 35.92
C HIS A 128 11.31 -14.56 37.12
N ASN A 129 10.44 -14.96 38.05
CA ASN A 129 10.76 -15.74 39.26
C ASN A 129 10.17 -17.16 39.29
N SER A 130 9.65 -17.70 38.19
CA SER A 130 9.09 -19.08 38.18
C SER A 130 10.14 -20.20 38.34
N GLY A 131 11.44 -19.87 38.33
CA GLY A 131 12.54 -20.83 38.54
C GLY A 131 12.84 -21.20 39.99
N ALA A 132 12.20 -20.58 40.99
CA ALA A 132 12.54 -20.78 42.40
C ALA A 132 11.82 -21.96 43.09
N MET A 133 10.95 -22.70 42.40
CA MET A 133 10.09 -23.74 43.00
C MET A 133 10.57 -25.19 42.79
N SER A 134 11.75 -25.42 42.19
CA SER A 134 12.27 -26.78 41.97
C SER A 134 13.33 -27.28 42.96
N SER A 135 13.75 -26.48 43.97
CA SER A 135 14.83 -26.88 44.90
C SER A 135 14.39 -27.33 46.30
N PHE A 136 13.09 -27.55 46.56
CA PHE A 136 12.58 -27.97 47.88
C PHE A 136 12.07 -29.42 47.94
N ALA A 137 12.43 -30.26 46.96
CA ALA A 137 12.10 -31.69 46.95
C ALA A 137 13.35 -32.59 46.91
N ALA A 138 14.39 -32.20 47.65
CA ALA A 138 15.56 -33.04 47.94
C ALA A 138 16.09 -32.72 49.34
N ALA A 139 15.37 -33.17 50.37
CA ALA A 139 15.85 -33.35 51.74
C ALA A 139 15.09 -34.53 52.37
#